data_AF-A0ABD0P2S0-F1
#
_entry.id   AF-A0ABD0P2S0-F1
#
_cell.length_a   1.000
_cell.length_b   1.000
_cell.length_c   1.000
_cell.angle_alpha   90.00
_cell.angle_beta   90.00
_cell.angle_gamma   90.00
#
_symmetry.space_group_name_H-M   'P 1'
#
loop_
_entity.id
_entity.type
_entity.pdbx_description
1 polymer ?
#
loop_
_entity_poly.entity_id
_entity_poly.type
_entity_poly.pdbx_seq_one_letter_code
_entity_poly.pdbx_strand_id
1 'polypeptide(L)' 'GYFIVKGQEKVILIQEQLSKNRIIVEQDRKGAVGASVTSSTHEKKSRTNMIVKQGRFYLKHNTLSEDAPIAIIFK' A
#
# COMPACT_ATOMS: atom_id res chain seq x y z
N GLY A 1 26.57 -10.94 8.13
CA GLY A 1 27.04 -11.56 9.38
C GLY A 1 25.93 -12.38 10.00
N TYR A 2 26.23 -13.11 11.07
CA TYR A 2 25.27 -13.91 11.84
C TYR A 2 25.18 -13.41 13.28
N PHE A 3 24.12 -13.78 13.98
CA PHE A 3 23.90 -13.51 15.40
C PHE A 3 24.11 -14.79 16.20
N ILE A 4 24.62 -14.69 17.43
CA ILE A 4 24.60 -15.82 18.37
C ILE A 4 23.39 -15.66 19.28
N VAL A 5 22.45 -16.60 19.19
CA VAL A 5 21.24 -16.62 20.02
C VAL A 5 21.21 -17.94 20.77
N LYS A 6 21.33 -17.90 22.11
CA LYS A 6 21.37 -19.08 22.99
C LYS A 6 22.41 -20.13 22.55
N GLY A 7 23.61 -19.68 22.18
CA GLY A 7 24.70 -20.57 21.76
C GLY A 7 24.61 -21.11 20.34
N GLN A 8 23.63 -20.66 19.53
CA GLN A 8 23.52 -21.02 18.12
C GLN A 8 23.72 -19.83 17.20
N GLU A 9 24.45 -20.04 16.10
CA GLU A 9 24.60 -19.07 15.03
C GLU A 9 23.31 -19.01 14.19
N LYS A 10 22.76 -17.81 14.01
CA LYS A 10 21.54 -17.54 13.25
C LYS A 10 21.79 -16.44 12.23
N VAL A 11 21.44 -16.70 10.98
CA VAL A 11 21.54 -15.73 9.88
C VAL A 11 20.15 -15.19 9.59
N ILE A 12 20.03 -13.86 9.49
CA ILE A 12 18.83 -13.21 8.95
C ILE A 12 19.03 -13.08 7.45
N LEU A 13 18.17 -13.75 6.67
CA LEU A 13 18.18 -13.64 5.22
C LEU A 13 17.69 -12.26 4.78
N ILE A 14 18.30 -11.73 3.72
CA ILE A 14 17.85 -10.49 3.09
C ILE A 14 16.47 -10.76 2.47
N GLN A 15 15.50 -9.93 2.85
CA GLN A 15 14.15 -9.97 2.31
C GLN A 15 14.00 -8.87 1.27
N GLU A 16 13.52 -9.22 0.08
CA GLU A 16 13.06 -8.23 -0.88
C GLU A 16 11.81 -7.52 -0.33
N GLN A 17 11.70 -6.21 -0.57
CA GLN A 17 10.60 -5.41 -0.10
C GLN A 17 10.06 -4.54 -1.25
N LEU A 18 8.74 -4.36 -1.27
CA LEU A 18 8.12 -3.45 -2.22
C LEU A 18 8.59 -2.01 -1.98
N SER A 19 8.81 -1.28 -3.08
CA SER A 19 9.10 0.15 -3.01
C SER A 19 7.95 0.88 -2.35
N LYS A 20 8.25 1.59 -1.27
CA LYS A 20 7.33 2.54 -0.63
C LYS A 20 7.30 3.84 -1.44
N ASN A 21 6.29 4.67 -1.21
CA ASN A 21 6.14 6.00 -1.83
C ASN A 21 6.17 5.97 -3.37
N ARG A 22 5.80 4.84 -3.97
CA ARG A 22 5.67 4.66 -5.42
C ARG A 22 4.22 4.41 -5.76
N ILE A 23 3.69 5.12 -6.76
CA ILE A 23 2.38 4.82 -7.33
C ILE A 23 2.51 3.57 -8.18
N ILE A 24 1.70 2.57 -7.86
CA ILE A 24 1.59 1.31 -8.60
C ILE A 24 0.26 1.36 -9.33
N VAL A 25 0.29 1.26 -10.65
CA VAL A 25 -0.91 1.13 -11.48
C VAL A 25 -1.04 -0.33 -11.88
N GLU A 26 -2.19 -0.91 -11.60
CA GLU A 26 -2.47 -2.31 -11.87
C GLU A 26 -3.91 -2.49 -12.36
N GLN A 27 -4.17 -3.58 -13.08
CA GLN A 27 -5.52 -3.97 -13.44
C GLN A 27 -6.04 -4.96 -12.41
N ASP A 28 -7.22 -4.68 -11.86
CA ASP A 28 -7.86 -5.57 -10.90
C ASP A 28 -8.35 -6.87 -11.58
N ARG A 29 -8.80 -7.83 -10.77
CA ARG A 29 -9.33 -9.11 -11.27
C ARG A 29 -10.58 -8.97 -12.15
N LYS A 30 -11.25 -7.81 -12.12
CA LYS A 30 -12.45 -7.50 -12.89
C LYS A 30 -12.13 -6.71 -14.16
N GLY A 31 -10.83 -6.48 -14.45
CA GLY A 31 -10.39 -5.72 -15.61
C GLY A 31 -10.39 -4.20 -15.42
N ALA A 32 -10.74 -3.69 -14.23
CA ALA A 32 -10.71 -2.26 -13.96
C ALA A 32 -9.30 -1.81 -13.60
N VAL A 33 -8.83 -0.73 -14.22
CA VAL A 33 -7.54 -0.11 -13.87
C VAL A 33 -7.68 0.60 -12.52
N GLY A 34 -6.79 0.28 -11.59
CA GLY A 34 -6.67 0.92 -10.29
C GLY A 34 -5.25 1.42 -10.05
N ALA A 35 -5.11 2.23 -9.01
CA ALA A 35 -3.81 2.67 -8.54
C ALA A 35 -3.69 2.48 -7.03
N SER A 36 -2.52 2.12 -6.54
CA SER A 36 -2.24 2.07 -5.11
C SER A 36 -0.90 2.72 -4.78
N VAL A 37 -0.83 3.31 -3.60
CA VAL A 37 0.40 3.85 -3.04
C VAL A 37 0.47 3.47 -1.56
N THR A 38 1.60 2.89 -1.17
CA THR A 38 1.95 2.69 0.24
C THR A 38 2.88 3.81 0.65
N SER A 39 2.31 4.82 1.31
CA SER A 39 3.06 5.97 1.82
C SER A 39 3.68 5.61 3.17
N SER A 40 4.98 5.83 3.32
CA SER A 40 5.71 5.57 4.56
C SER A 40 6.58 6.77 4.86
N THR A 41 6.22 7.47 5.93
CA THR A 41 7.08 8.45 6.59
C THR A 41 7.76 7.79 7.79
N HIS A 42 8.58 8.56 8.51
CA HIS A 42 9.17 8.11 9.78
C HIS A 42 8.09 7.83 10.84
N GLU A 43 7.03 8.64 10.85
CA GLU A 43 5.99 8.60 11.88
C GLU A 43 4.87 7.62 11.55
N LYS A 44 4.47 7.54 10.28
CA LYS A 44 3.26 6.80 9.89
C LYS A 44 3.40 6.11 8.55
N LYS A 45 2.79 4.92 8.49
CA LYS A 45 2.52 4.21 7.25
C LYS A 45 1.04 4.32 6.92
N SER A 46 0.73 4.65 5.68
CA SER A 46 -0.64 4.64 5.16
C SER A 46 -0.68 3.93 3.81
N ARG A 47 -1.89 3.47 3.46
CA ARG A 47 -2.15 2.85 2.17
C ARG A 47 -3.36 3.55 1.57
N THR A 48 -3.19 4.05 0.36
CA THR A 48 -4.22 4.70 -0.42
C THR A 48 -4.42 3.90 -1.69
N ASN A 49 -5.67 3.54 -1.98
CA ASN A 49 -6.05 2.85 -3.20
C ASN A 49 -7.10 3.70 -3.94
N MET A 50 -6.87 3.95 -5.22
CA MET A 50 -7.87 4.46 -6.14
C MET A 50 -8.54 3.29 -6.84
N ILE A 51 -9.87 3.24 -6.75
CA ILE A 51 -10.70 2.18 -7.32
C ILE A 51 -11.79 2.78 -8.19
N VAL A 52 -12.17 2.05 -9.23
CA VAL A 52 -13.28 2.42 -10.10
C VAL A 52 -14.49 1.56 -9.73
N LYS A 53 -15.58 2.19 -9.30
CA LYS A 53 -16.87 1.53 -9.04
C LYS A 53 -17.92 2.13 -9.96
N GLN A 54 -18.56 1.29 -10.79
CA GLN A 54 -19.62 1.71 -11.71
C GLN A 54 -19.21 2.94 -12.57
N GLY A 55 -17.96 2.96 -13.05
CA GLY A 55 -17.42 4.07 -13.85
C GLY A 55 -17.05 5.34 -13.09
N ARG A 56 -17.14 5.35 -11.75
CA ARG A 56 -16.76 6.49 -10.90
C ARG A 56 -15.54 6.17 -10.06
N PHE A 57 -14.66 7.17 -9.86
CA PHE A 57 -13.46 7.05 -9.04
C PHE A 57 -13.76 7.24 -7.56
N TYR A 58 -13.30 6.29 -6.75
CA TYR A 58 -13.34 6.32 -5.30
C TYR A 58 -11.94 6.16 -4.72
N LEU A 59 -11.72 6.79 -3.57
CA LEU A 59 -10.51 6.69 -2.79
C LEU A 59 -10.79 5.85 -1.55
N LYS A 60 -10.05 4.75 -1.43
CA LYS A 60 -9.99 3.91 -0.24
C LYS A 60 -8.72 4.25 0.51
N HIS A 61 -8.86 4.68 1.77
CA HIS A 61 -7.74 4.98 2.64
C HIS A 61 -7.89 4.24 3.96
N ASN A 62 -6.78 3.79 4.54
CA ASN A 62 -6.82 2.98 5.78
C ASN A 62 -7.38 3.71 7.01
N THR A 63 -7.55 5.03 6.96
CA THR A 63 -8.19 5.81 8.03
C THR A 63 -9.66 6.14 7.77
N LEU A 64 -10.17 5.87 6.57
CA LEU A 64 -11.57 6.11 6.22
C LEU A 64 -12.35 4.81 6.45
N SER A 65 -13.52 4.91 7.08
CA SER A 65 -14.43 3.77 7.26
C SER A 65 -15.07 3.33 5.96
N GLU A 66 -15.33 4.28 5.06
CA GLU A 66 -15.97 4.07 3.76
C GLU A 66 -15.14 4.66 2.62
N ASP A 67 -15.34 4.14 1.42
CA ASP A 67 -14.67 4.64 0.24
C ASP A 67 -15.29 5.99 -0.17
N ALA A 68 -14.47 7.03 -0.23
CA ALA A 68 -14.93 8.38 -0.54
C ALA A 68 -14.82 8.66 -2.05
N PRO A 69 -15.85 9.24 -2.70
CA PRO A 69 -15.75 9.72 -4.07
C PRO A 69 -14.60 10.71 -4.22
N ILE A 70 -13.81 10.60 -5.30
CA ILE A 70 -12.63 11.46 -5.48
C ILE A 70 -13.01 12.95 -5.54
N ALA A 71 -14.18 13.28 -6.07
CA ALA A 71 -14.69 14.63 -6.15
C ALA A 71 -14.95 15.27 -4.77
N ILE A 72 -15.26 14.45 -3.75
CA ILE A 72 -15.44 14.94 -2.37
C ILE A 72 -14.08 15.16 -1.71
N ILE A 73 -13.09 14.32 -2.01
CA ILE A 73 -11.72 14.45 -1.48
C ILE A 73 -11.02 15.71 -2.01
N PHE A 74 -11.29 16.11 -3.26
CA PHE A 74 -10.71 17.31 -3.87
C PHE A 74 -11.42 18.62 -3.50
N LYS A 75 -12.65 18.55 -2.95
CA LYS A 75 -13.42 19.72 -2.57
C LYS A 75 -13.00 20.21 -1.18
#